data_AF-A0A7V8FCG8-F1
#
_entry.id   AF-A0A7V8FCG8-F1
#
_cell.length_a   1.000
_cell.length_b   1.000
_cell.length_c   1.000
_cell.angle_alpha   90.00
_cell.angle_beta   90.00
_cell.angle_gamma   90.00
#
_symmetry.space_group_name_H-M   'P 1'
#
loop_
_entity.id
_entity.type
_entity.pdbx_description
1 polymer ?
#
loop_
_entity_poly.entity_id
_entity_poly.type
_entity_poly.pdbx_seq_one_letter_code
_entity_poly.pdbx_strand_id
1 'polypeptide(L)'
;MDRKIVYPGQIPLETDLLGTNQSVMVALGKLMGAIFGTGGAVNGLTVGPNTPAALNVVVAPGEIYQLMNLEATAYSSLPADNAHTLVKQGILLDPVTLACAAPPTAGFSVNYLIEATYSDSDTNNTTLPYYNASNPSQAYSGPNNSGAQQATTRAGIVQLQVKSGVAAATGTQTTPAVDNGFIALAVVTVANGQTTITSANIVGANTNQITSSPISIGRLITTRVFSTPGTFTYNPSPGTRLVRAKVQGSGAAGSGTVACGASQVALGGGGSAGSYCESWITSGFSGLSVVVGAPGVAVLGSSGGNGGSSSFGGLMLAPGGIGSTATGTPFTGIAMAGGVFGPAIATGGTVINGRGGQGNTGIVTLVISNGGVAVSGSGGASAFGPGGDGRINSSTGPGFAGTFPGSGGGGSLTMPNGAAQIGGNGAPGIVIIEEYA
;
A
#
# COMPACT_ATOMS: atom_id res chain seq x y z
N MET A 1 0.55 -26.14 21.39
CA MET A 1 1.63 -25.97 22.38
C MET A 1 1.77 -27.29 23.11
N ASP A 2 2.97 -27.85 23.10
CA ASP A 2 3.25 -29.11 23.80
C ASP A 2 3.24 -28.89 25.31
N ARG A 3 2.85 -29.92 26.06
CA ARG A 3 2.71 -29.87 27.52
C ARG A 3 3.35 -31.11 28.13
N LYS A 4 4.12 -30.93 29.21
CA LYS A 4 4.64 -32.04 30.00
C LYS A 4 3.51 -32.69 30.80
N ILE A 5 3.53 -34.01 30.88
CA ILE A 5 2.61 -34.77 31.73
C ILE A 5 3.42 -35.17 32.97
N VAL A 6 2.94 -34.77 34.15
CA VAL A 6 3.51 -35.15 35.45
C VAL A 6 2.41 -35.84 36.26
N TYR A 7 2.74 -36.99 36.87
CA TYR A 7 1.77 -37.82 37.57
C TYR A 7 1.80 -37.63 39.09
N PRO A 8 0.69 -37.92 39.81
CA PRO A 8 0.69 -37.94 41.28
C PRO A 8 1.75 -38.90 41.83
N GLY A 9 2.59 -38.41 42.76
CA GLY A 9 3.67 -39.18 43.37
C GLY A 9 4.97 -39.24 42.56
N GLN A 10 5.00 -38.68 41.33
CA GLN A 10 6.23 -38.50 40.57
C GLN A 10 7.10 -37.41 41.22
N ILE A 11 8.42 -37.64 41.27
CA ILE A 11 9.41 -36.60 41.60
C ILE A 11 9.69 -35.81 40.30
N PRO A 12 9.33 -34.52 40.21
CA PRO A 12 9.58 -33.73 39.01
C PRO A 12 11.07 -33.55 38.75
N LEU A 13 11.46 -33.58 37.49
CA LEU A 13 12.80 -33.21 37.04
C LEU A 13 12.81 -31.72 36.67
N GLU A 14 13.98 -31.09 36.71
CA GLU A 14 14.16 -29.73 36.23
C GLU A 14 13.77 -29.58 34.76
N THR A 15 13.99 -30.62 33.95
CA THR A 15 13.61 -30.66 32.53
C THR A 15 12.10 -30.60 32.30
N ASP A 16 11.26 -30.92 33.29
CA ASP A 16 9.81 -30.79 33.18
C ASP A 16 9.40 -29.30 33.14
N LEU A 17 10.04 -28.49 34.00
CA LEU A 17 9.83 -27.04 34.01
C LEU A 17 10.45 -26.37 32.77
N LEU A 18 11.74 -26.68 32.51
CA LEU A 18 12.48 -26.10 31.39
C LEU A 18 11.81 -26.43 30.05
N GLY A 19 11.34 -27.67 29.87
CA GLY A 19 10.68 -28.11 28.65
C GLY A 19 9.33 -27.42 28.41
N THR A 20 8.61 -27.06 29.48
CA THR A 20 7.37 -26.29 29.35
C THR A 20 7.66 -24.86 28.90
N ASN A 21 8.69 -24.21 29.44
CA ASN A 21 9.13 -22.88 29.00
C ASN A 21 9.55 -22.88 27.52
N GLN A 22 10.33 -23.88 27.11
CA GLN A 22 10.73 -24.05 25.72
C GLN A 22 9.53 -24.26 24.79
N SER A 23 8.55 -25.07 25.20
CA SER A 23 7.32 -25.31 24.42
C SER A 23 6.48 -24.03 24.22
N VAL A 24 6.44 -23.16 25.24
CA VAL A 24 5.80 -21.83 25.13
C VAL A 24 6.55 -20.96 24.13
N MET A 25 7.88 -20.90 24.22
CA MET A 25 8.71 -20.15 23.27
C MET A 25 8.52 -20.64 21.84
N VAL A 26 8.45 -21.95 21.59
CA VAL A 26 8.15 -22.50 20.25
C VAL A 26 6.80 -22.01 19.74
N ALA A 27 5.76 -22.07 20.58
CA ALA A 27 4.41 -21.63 20.20
C ALA A 27 4.38 -20.14 19.84
N LEU A 28 4.97 -19.29 20.69
CA LEU A 28 5.08 -17.86 20.43
C LEU A 28 5.94 -17.58 19.20
N GLY A 29 7.06 -18.28 19.03
CA GLY A 29 7.96 -18.05 17.91
C GLY A 29 7.41 -18.44 16.56
N LYS A 30 6.58 -19.49 16.48
CA LYS A 30 5.84 -19.81 15.26
C LYS A 30 4.73 -18.79 14.98
N LEU A 31 4.05 -18.29 16.01
CA LEU A 31 3.08 -17.20 15.86
C LEU A 31 3.74 -15.91 15.37
N MET A 32 4.85 -15.50 15.98
CA MET A 32 5.63 -14.33 15.57
C MET A 32 6.13 -14.47 14.13
N GLY A 33 6.61 -15.65 13.73
CA GLY A 33 6.99 -15.92 12.34
C GLY A 33 5.83 -15.83 11.34
N ALA A 34 4.60 -16.20 11.75
CA ALA A 34 3.42 -16.04 10.90
C ALA A 34 2.97 -14.57 10.77
N ILE A 35 3.20 -13.74 11.79
CA ILE A 35 2.82 -12.33 11.81
C ILE A 35 3.87 -11.44 11.14
N PHE A 36 5.14 -11.60 11.52
CA PHE A 36 6.26 -10.74 11.11
C PHE A 36 7.07 -11.30 9.93
N GLY A 37 6.85 -12.56 9.55
CA GLY A 37 7.74 -13.27 8.63
C GLY A 37 9.07 -13.65 9.30
N THR A 38 10.05 -14.05 8.49
CA THR A 38 11.37 -14.54 8.96
C THR A 38 12.53 -13.61 8.61
N GLY A 39 12.25 -12.44 8.01
CA GLY A 39 13.27 -11.49 7.52
C GLY A 39 13.92 -10.60 8.58
N GLY A 40 13.56 -10.76 9.85
CA GLY A 40 14.00 -9.88 10.93
C GLY A 40 13.14 -8.61 11.05
N ALA A 41 12.80 -8.21 12.27
CA ALA A 41 12.01 -7.01 12.53
C ALA A 41 12.41 -6.36 13.87
N VAL A 42 12.35 -5.04 13.97
CA VAL A 42 12.63 -4.27 15.19
C VAL A 42 11.46 -3.33 15.53
N ASN A 43 11.15 -3.16 16.81
CA ASN A 43 10.21 -2.16 17.31
C ASN A 43 10.87 -1.34 18.43
N GLY A 44 10.69 -0.02 18.42
CA GLY A 44 11.50 0.87 19.26
C GLY A 44 12.96 0.90 18.80
N LEU A 45 13.90 0.67 19.71
CA LEU A 45 15.35 0.68 19.46
C LEU A 45 15.83 1.93 18.72
N THR A 46 15.18 3.07 19.00
CA THR A 46 15.48 4.33 18.33
C THR A 46 16.82 4.86 18.83
N VAL A 47 17.67 5.25 17.88
CA VAL A 47 18.98 5.83 18.18
C VAL A 47 18.83 7.35 18.26
N GLY A 48 19.13 7.93 19.43
CA GLY A 48 19.03 9.36 19.69
C GLY A 48 20.30 9.95 20.31
N PRO A 49 20.42 11.28 20.37
CA PRO A 49 21.50 11.94 21.09
C PRO A 49 21.36 11.74 22.60
N ASN A 50 22.48 11.74 23.32
CA ASN A 50 22.48 11.63 24.77
C ASN A 50 22.11 12.96 25.46
N THR A 51 21.59 12.87 26.68
CA THR A 51 21.32 14.02 27.57
C THR A 51 21.89 13.73 28.96
N PRO A 52 22.91 14.48 29.45
CA PRO A 52 23.60 15.60 28.80
C PRO A 52 24.35 15.21 27.51
N ALA A 53 24.51 16.18 26.61
CA ALA A 53 25.12 15.94 25.30
C ALA A 53 26.60 15.53 25.43
N ALA A 54 26.99 14.47 24.71
CA ALA A 54 28.34 13.93 24.69
C ALA A 54 28.61 13.22 23.35
N LEU A 55 29.84 12.71 23.15
CA LEU A 55 30.23 11.87 22.00
C LEU A 55 29.74 10.42 22.15
N ASN A 56 28.45 10.27 22.40
CA ASN A 56 27.76 9.00 22.45
C ASN A 56 26.31 9.18 21.99
N VAL A 57 25.72 8.07 21.55
CA VAL A 57 24.29 7.97 21.25
C VAL A 57 23.62 7.06 22.26
N VAL A 58 22.32 7.23 22.43
CA VAL A 58 21.49 6.39 23.29
C VAL A 58 20.55 5.60 22.39
N VAL A 59 20.57 4.27 22.53
CA VAL A 59 19.56 3.40 21.95
C VAL A 59 18.45 3.25 22.98
N ALA A 60 17.24 3.70 22.63
CA ALA A 60 16.09 3.61 23.51
C ALA A 60 15.63 2.14 23.68
N PRO A 61 14.85 1.84 24.74
CA PRO A 61 14.21 0.55 24.90
C PRO A 61 13.43 0.10 23.65
N GLY A 62 13.32 -1.21 23.47
CA GLY A 62 12.66 -1.80 22.33
C GLY A 62 12.90 -3.30 22.23
N GLU A 63 12.59 -3.85 21.08
CA GLU A 63 12.57 -5.30 20.86
C GLU A 63 12.95 -5.66 19.43
N ILE A 64 13.50 -6.85 19.26
CA ILE A 64 13.90 -7.44 17.98
C ILE A 64 13.25 -8.81 17.83
N TYR A 65 12.83 -9.15 16.62
CA TYR A 65 12.26 -10.44 16.26
C TYR A 65 13.11 -11.03 15.14
N GLN A 66 13.74 -12.17 15.38
CA GLN A 66 14.70 -12.75 14.43
C GLN A 66 14.62 -14.27 14.38
N LEU A 67 14.77 -14.85 13.19
CA LEU A 67 14.82 -16.29 13.00
C LEU A 67 16.12 -16.83 13.59
N MET A 68 16.01 -17.65 14.63
CA MET A 68 17.13 -18.22 15.38
C MET A 68 16.92 -19.72 15.59
N ASN A 69 18.01 -20.43 15.94
CA ASN A 69 17.91 -21.80 16.42
C ASN A 69 17.05 -21.89 17.68
N LEU A 70 16.37 -23.01 17.89
CA LEU A 70 15.56 -23.22 19.09
C LEU A 70 16.40 -23.07 20.36
N GLU A 71 17.56 -23.73 20.40
CA GLU A 71 18.56 -23.55 21.46
C GLU A 71 19.96 -23.63 20.84
N ALA A 72 20.61 -22.48 20.62
CA ALA A 72 21.97 -22.48 20.08
C ALA A 72 22.99 -23.15 21.03
N THR A 73 22.73 -23.09 22.33
CA THR A 73 23.51 -23.68 23.42
C THR A 73 22.57 -24.40 24.39
N ALA A 74 23.07 -25.42 25.11
CA ALA A 74 22.27 -26.18 26.07
C ALA A 74 21.59 -25.26 27.10
N TYR A 75 20.30 -25.47 27.39
CA TYR A 75 19.53 -24.77 28.42
C TYR A 75 19.45 -25.64 29.67
N SER A 76 20.42 -25.46 30.58
CA SER A 76 20.65 -26.40 31.68
C SER A 76 20.80 -27.83 31.12
N SER A 77 20.02 -28.79 31.59
CA SER A 77 20.03 -30.18 31.12
C SER A 77 19.33 -30.40 29.76
N LEU A 78 18.66 -29.39 29.20
CA LEU A 78 18.13 -29.49 27.83
C LEU A 78 19.28 -29.28 26.83
N PRO A 79 19.52 -30.22 25.90
CA PRO A 79 20.61 -30.09 24.93
C PRO A 79 20.35 -28.93 23.96
N ALA A 80 21.43 -28.47 23.30
CA ALA A 80 21.30 -27.55 22.17
C ALA A 80 20.46 -28.20 21.06
N ASP A 81 19.63 -27.39 20.39
CA ASP A 81 18.85 -27.76 19.22
C ASP A 81 19.10 -26.73 18.12
N ASN A 82 20.04 -27.09 17.24
CA ASN A 82 20.44 -26.30 16.09
C ASN A 82 19.76 -26.79 14.79
N ALA A 83 18.92 -27.82 14.86
CA ALA A 83 18.21 -28.36 13.71
C ALA A 83 16.89 -27.62 13.44
N HIS A 84 16.28 -27.09 14.49
CA HIS A 84 15.03 -26.35 14.40
C HIS A 84 15.24 -24.84 14.54
N THR A 85 14.41 -24.07 13.84
CA THR A 85 14.38 -22.60 13.95
C THR A 85 12.98 -22.06 14.21
N LEU A 86 12.94 -20.93 14.90
CA LEU A 86 11.76 -20.13 15.15
C LEU A 86 12.15 -18.65 15.25
N VAL A 87 11.18 -17.75 15.12
CA VAL A 87 11.41 -16.34 15.38
C VAL A 87 11.45 -16.15 16.89
N LYS A 88 12.58 -15.69 17.44
CA LYS A 88 12.72 -15.35 18.86
C LYS A 88 12.61 -13.84 19.07
N GLN A 89 12.11 -13.42 20.24
CA GLN A 89 12.04 -12.03 20.66
C GLN A 89 13.20 -11.71 21.59
N GLY A 90 14.00 -10.71 21.23
CA GLY A 90 14.98 -10.08 22.10
C GLY A 90 14.40 -8.78 22.64
N ILE A 91 14.61 -8.50 23.93
CA ILE A 91 14.05 -7.31 24.58
C ILE A 91 15.19 -6.48 25.18
N LEU A 92 15.11 -5.18 24.97
CA LEU A 92 15.91 -4.16 25.64
C LEU A 92 14.97 -3.28 26.47
N LEU A 93 14.99 -3.44 27.79
CA LEU A 93 14.10 -2.69 28.69
C LEU A 93 14.66 -1.33 29.08
N ASP A 94 15.98 -1.21 29.15
CA ASP A 94 16.69 0.00 29.57
C ASP A 94 17.50 0.59 28.42
N PRO A 95 17.61 1.93 28.33
CA PRO A 95 18.40 2.57 27.29
C PRO A 95 19.89 2.21 27.41
N VAL A 96 20.56 2.03 26.27
CA VAL A 96 22.00 1.74 26.21
C VAL A 96 22.76 2.88 25.56
N THR A 97 23.78 3.38 26.26
CA THR A 97 24.66 4.43 25.76
C THR A 97 25.85 3.82 25.03
N LEU A 98 26.05 4.25 23.78
CA LEU A 98 27.05 3.74 22.86
C LEU A 98 28.00 4.86 22.43
N ALA A 99 29.30 4.70 22.71
CA ALA A 99 30.32 5.71 22.40
C ALA A 99 30.60 5.80 20.88
N CYS A 100 30.77 7.02 20.39
CA CYS A 100 31.08 7.34 18.99
C CYS A 100 32.14 8.44 18.97
N ALA A 101 33.41 8.04 19.07
CA ALA A 101 34.52 8.98 19.21
C ALA A 101 34.74 9.83 17.95
N ALA A 102 35.25 11.05 18.11
CA ALA A 102 35.67 11.86 16.97
C ALA A 102 36.97 11.29 16.35
N PRO A 103 37.15 11.36 15.01
CA PRO A 103 38.39 10.93 14.38
C PRO A 103 39.54 11.89 14.75
N PRO A 104 40.81 11.42 14.79
CA PRO A 104 41.93 12.24 15.25
C PRO A 104 42.41 13.29 14.22
N THR A 105 42.17 13.06 12.92
CA THR A 105 42.68 13.90 11.82
C THR A 105 41.78 15.10 11.56
N ALA A 106 42.36 16.31 11.53
CA ALA A 106 41.63 17.54 11.20
C ALA A 106 40.99 17.47 9.80
N GLY A 107 39.75 17.95 9.69
CA GLY A 107 38.97 17.94 8.46
C GLY A 107 38.35 16.57 8.09
N PHE A 108 38.53 15.54 8.92
CA PHE A 108 37.96 14.22 8.68
C PHE A 108 36.67 14.00 9.46
N SER A 109 35.81 13.12 8.94
CA SER A 109 34.64 12.57 9.61
C SER A 109 34.67 11.05 9.59
N VAL A 110 33.97 10.41 10.52
CA VAL A 110 33.74 8.97 10.55
C VAL A 110 32.25 8.68 10.66
N ASN A 111 31.79 7.65 9.96
CA ASN A 111 30.44 7.10 10.11
C ASN A 111 30.49 5.88 11.03
N TYR A 112 29.69 5.87 12.08
CA TYR A 112 29.43 4.70 12.91
C TYR A 112 28.11 4.05 12.49
N LEU A 113 28.12 2.75 12.24
CA LEU A 113 26.90 1.96 12.08
C LEU A 113 26.49 1.42 13.45
N ILE A 114 25.26 1.73 13.87
CA ILE A 114 24.62 1.12 15.03
C ILE A 114 23.75 -0.02 14.50
N GLU A 115 23.99 -1.23 14.98
CA GLU A 115 23.29 -2.44 14.53
C GLU A 115 22.91 -3.33 15.71
N ALA A 116 21.89 -4.16 15.51
CA ALA A 116 21.33 -5.03 16.55
C ALA A 116 21.13 -6.45 16.03
N THR A 117 21.31 -7.44 16.91
CA THR A 117 20.91 -8.84 16.68
C THR A 117 20.22 -9.40 17.92
N TYR A 118 19.46 -10.46 17.74
CA TYR A 118 19.04 -11.31 18.86
C TYR A 118 20.23 -12.10 19.41
N SER A 119 20.31 -12.25 20.74
CA SER A 119 21.16 -13.25 21.40
C SER A 119 20.46 -13.87 22.61
N ASP A 120 20.74 -15.14 22.86
CA ASP A 120 20.50 -15.76 24.17
C ASP A 120 21.66 -15.37 25.11
N SER A 121 21.35 -15.01 26.36
CA SER A 121 22.36 -14.72 27.39
C SER A 121 21.95 -15.34 28.71
N ASP A 122 22.83 -16.15 29.29
CA ASP A 122 22.67 -16.70 30.63
C ASP A 122 23.15 -15.68 31.66
N THR A 123 22.28 -15.30 32.60
CA THR A 123 22.52 -14.23 33.57
C THR A 123 22.07 -14.63 34.99
N ASN A 124 22.25 -13.71 35.95
CA ASN A 124 21.86 -13.90 37.35
C ASN A 124 22.53 -15.12 38.00
N ASN A 125 23.87 -15.20 37.87
CA ASN A 125 24.67 -16.26 38.48
C ASN A 125 24.52 -16.23 40.01
N THR A 126 24.14 -17.36 40.59
CA THR A 126 24.01 -17.52 42.03
C THR A 126 24.38 -18.93 42.47
N THR A 127 24.76 -19.10 43.73
CA THR A 127 25.02 -20.42 44.30
C THR A 127 23.69 -21.05 44.71
N LEU A 128 23.30 -22.13 44.03
CA LEU A 128 22.01 -22.79 44.22
C LEU A 128 22.11 -23.96 45.22
N PRO A 129 21.07 -24.24 46.02
CA PRO A 129 21.02 -25.43 46.85
C PRO A 129 20.74 -26.68 46.00
N TYR A 130 21.45 -27.78 46.27
CA TYR A 130 21.29 -29.08 45.59
C TYR A 130 20.93 -30.19 46.60
N TYR A 131 20.19 -31.20 46.15
CA TYR A 131 19.90 -32.38 46.97
C TYR A 131 21.18 -33.15 47.29
N ASN A 132 21.35 -33.50 48.57
CA ASN A 132 22.47 -34.28 49.08
C ASN A 132 21.97 -35.67 49.48
N ALA A 133 22.22 -36.66 48.61
CA ALA A 133 21.79 -38.04 48.87
C ALA A 133 22.52 -38.67 50.08
N SER A 134 23.75 -38.23 50.38
CA SER A 134 24.56 -38.76 51.49
C SER A 134 24.17 -38.19 52.86
N ASN A 135 23.61 -36.97 52.88
CA ASN A 135 23.02 -36.39 54.09
C ASN A 135 21.79 -35.52 53.73
N PRO A 136 20.59 -36.12 53.67
CA PRO A 136 19.37 -35.43 53.27
C PRO A 136 18.95 -34.26 54.18
N SER A 137 19.55 -34.13 55.38
CA SER A 137 19.29 -33.00 56.28
C SER A 137 20.06 -31.71 55.90
N GLN A 138 21.00 -31.79 54.96
CA GLN A 138 21.83 -30.66 54.53
C GLN A 138 21.95 -30.61 53.02
N ALA A 139 21.43 -29.56 52.40
CA ALA A 139 21.62 -29.32 50.96
C ALA A 139 23.09 -29.05 50.62
N TYR A 140 23.52 -29.48 49.44
CA TYR A 140 24.78 -29.03 48.86
C TYR A 140 24.68 -27.57 48.41
N SER A 141 25.78 -26.83 48.51
CA SER A 141 25.91 -25.47 47.96
C SER A 141 26.60 -25.52 46.60
N GLY A 142 25.84 -25.32 45.53
CA GLY A 142 26.29 -25.53 44.15
C GLY A 142 26.45 -27.01 43.77
N PRO A 143 26.71 -27.30 42.48
CA PRO A 143 26.88 -28.67 41.99
C PRO A 143 27.99 -29.39 42.75
N ASN A 144 27.73 -30.62 43.19
CA ASN A 144 28.67 -31.44 43.96
C ASN A 144 29.27 -30.72 45.19
N ASN A 145 28.50 -29.80 45.80
CA ASN A 145 28.91 -28.98 46.95
C ASN A 145 30.16 -28.10 46.69
N SER A 146 30.39 -27.72 45.43
CA SER A 146 31.58 -26.95 45.03
C SER A 146 31.54 -25.46 45.35
N GLY A 147 30.38 -24.92 45.71
CA GLY A 147 30.13 -23.48 45.85
C GLY A 147 30.02 -22.73 44.51
N ALA A 148 30.19 -23.42 43.38
CA ALA A 148 30.11 -22.81 42.06
C ALA A 148 28.73 -22.17 41.81
N GLN A 149 28.75 -20.97 41.25
CA GLN A 149 27.53 -20.26 40.84
C GLN A 149 27.06 -20.75 39.48
N GLN A 150 25.75 -20.74 39.26
CA GLN A 150 25.13 -21.05 37.99
C GLN A 150 24.09 -19.99 37.63
N ALA A 151 23.94 -19.76 36.33
CA ALA A 151 22.93 -18.86 35.81
C ALA A 151 21.53 -19.36 36.15
N THR A 152 20.64 -18.43 36.50
CA THR A 152 19.24 -18.73 36.85
C THR A 152 18.25 -18.18 35.83
N THR A 153 18.73 -17.45 34.83
CA THR A 153 17.90 -16.85 33.79
C THR A 153 18.59 -17.00 32.45
N ARG A 154 17.86 -17.50 31.44
CA ARG A 154 18.22 -17.35 30.03
C ARG A 154 17.39 -16.22 29.45
N ALA A 155 18.03 -15.10 29.15
CA ALA A 155 17.39 -13.93 28.60
C ALA A 155 17.54 -13.89 27.08
N GLY A 156 16.44 -13.63 26.37
CA GLY A 156 16.49 -13.18 24.97
C GLY A 156 16.76 -11.68 24.95
N ILE A 157 17.97 -11.28 24.56
CA ILE A 157 18.39 -9.88 24.59
C ILE A 157 18.50 -9.31 23.17
N VAL A 158 18.42 -7.98 23.10
CA VAL A 158 18.93 -7.22 21.96
C VAL A 158 20.41 -6.99 22.18
N GLN A 159 21.26 -7.66 21.41
CA GLN A 159 22.69 -7.39 21.40
C GLN A 159 22.96 -6.23 20.45
N LEU A 160 23.44 -5.12 20.99
CA LEU A 160 23.79 -3.92 20.24
C LEU A 160 25.29 -3.91 19.91
N GLN A 161 25.62 -3.40 18.73
CA GLN A 161 27.00 -3.22 18.27
C GLN A 161 27.17 -1.83 17.63
N VAL A 162 28.34 -1.24 17.87
CA VAL A 162 28.81 -0.03 17.20
C VAL A 162 29.96 -0.41 16.29
N LYS A 163 29.80 -0.20 14.99
CA LYS A 163 30.84 -0.49 14.00
C LYS A 163 31.40 0.80 13.42
N SER A 164 32.69 1.02 13.58
CA SER A 164 33.37 2.20 13.03
C SER A 164 33.68 2.05 11.55
N GLY A 165 33.31 3.05 10.75
CA GLY A 165 33.75 3.21 9.37
C GLY A 165 35.19 3.66 9.23
N VAL A 166 35.62 3.80 7.98
CA VAL A 166 36.91 4.40 7.65
C VAL A 166 36.75 5.92 7.69
N ALA A 167 37.49 6.57 8.58
CA ALA A 167 37.52 8.03 8.64
C ALA A 167 38.16 8.59 7.36
N ALA A 168 37.54 9.60 6.76
CA ALA A 168 38.03 10.26 5.56
C ALA A 168 37.66 11.75 5.60
N ALA A 169 38.12 12.53 4.61
CA ALA A 169 37.73 13.93 4.47
C ALA A 169 36.20 14.06 4.52
N THR A 170 35.69 15.02 5.31
CA THR A 170 34.26 15.18 5.54
C THR A 170 33.48 15.22 4.23
N GLY A 171 32.50 14.31 4.11
CA GLY A 171 31.71 14.09 2.90
C GLY A 171 32.14 12.90 2.06
N THR A 172 33.29 12.28 2.35
CA THR A 172 33.84 11.12 1.62
C THR A 172 33.99 9.86 2.48
N GLN A 173 33.64 9.94 3.76
CA GLN A 173 33.72 8.81 4.69
C GLN A 173 32.71 7.72 4.32
N THR A 174 33.11 6.45 4.48
CA THR A 174 32.29 5.29 4.11
C THR A 174 31.70 4.62 5.34
N THR A 175 30.39 4.37 5.32
CA THR A 175 29.70 3.57 6.34
C THR A 175 30.10 2.09 6.20
N PRO A 176 30.38 1.37 7.31
CA PRO A 176 30.55 -0.08 7.27
C PRO A 176 29.32 -0.81 6.72
N ALA A 177 29.54 -1.97 6.10
CA ALA A 177 28.45 -2.89 5.80
C ALA A 177 27.90 -3.51 7.10
N VAL A 178 26.59 -3.83 7.10
CA VAL A 178 25.90 -4.54 8.18
C VAL A 178 26.48 -5.94 8.33
N ASP A 179 26.67 -6.39 9.57
CA ASP A 179 27.16 -7.75 9.83
C ASP A 179 26.09 -8.80 9.50
N ASN A 180 26.54 -10.00 9.12
CA ASN A 180 25.63 -11.08 8.80
C ASN A 180 24.81 -11.47 10.04
N GLY A 181 23.48 -11.46 9.92
CA GLY A 181 22.57 -11.70 11.04
C GLY A 181 22.26 -10.46 11.88
N PHE A 182 22.79 -9.29 11.54
CA PHE A 182 22.43 -8.03 12.20
C PHE A 182 21.42 -7.22 11.38
N ILE A 183 20.67 -6.37 12.08
CA ILE A 183 19.78 -5.36 11.52
C ILE A 183 20.37 -3.99 11.81
N ALA A 184 20.59 -3.17 10.78
CA ALA A 184 21.01 -1.79 10.95
C ALA A 184 19.91 -0.97 11.64
N LEU A 185 20.30 -0.15 12.63
CA LEU A 185 19.40 0.76 13.33
C LEU A 185 19.61 2.22 12.91
N ALA A 186 20.86 2.66 12.82
CA ALA A 186 21.19 4.03 12.41
C ALA A 186 22.65 4.17 11.97
N VAL A 187 22.94 5.23 11.22
CA VAL A 187 24.28 5.72 10.93
C VAL A 187 24.49 7.03 11.67
N VAL A 188 25.61 7.14 12.40
CA VAL A 188 25.99 8.32 13.18
C VAL A 188 27.26 8.93 12.60
N THR A 189 27.20 10.17 12.13
CA THR A 189 28.36 10.86 11.55
C THR A 189 28.99 11.79 12.58
N VAL A 190 30.28 11.59 12.87
CA VAL A 190 31.06 12.39 13.82
C VAL A 190 32.26 13.03 13.12
N ALA A 191 32.37 14.36 13.18
CA ALA A 191 33.51 15.10 12.63
C ALA A 191 34.62 15.28 13.66
N ASN A 192 35.87 15.46 13.19
CA ASN A 192 36.98 15.86 14.05
C ASN A 192 36.66 17.16 14.82
N GLY A 193 37.07 17.22 16.09
CA GLY A 193 36.83 18.38 16.96
C GLY A 193 35.40 18.49 17.52
N GLN A 194 34.47 17.63 17.09
CA GLN A 194 33.13 17.57 17.65
C GLN A 194 33.19 17.04 19.09
N THR A 195 32.37 17.59 20.00
CA THR A 195 32.31 17.18 21.42
C THR A 195 30.94 16.63 21.83
N THR A 196 29.93 16.78 20.97
CA THR A 196 28.55 16.34 21.21
C THR A 196 27.93 15.79 19.93
N ILE A 197 27.02 14.83 20.06
CA ILE A 197 26.22 14.30 18.95
C ILE A 197 24.80 14.87 19.05
N THR A 198 24.28 15.40 17.95
CA THR A 198 22.92 15.94 17.84
C THR A 198 22.07 15.07 16.91
N SER A 199 20.76 15.33 16.83
CA SER A 199 19.88 14.63 15.89
C SER A 199 20.30 14.78 14.42
N ALA A 200 20.92 15.91 14.04
CA ALA A 200 21.42 16.13 12.68
C ALA A 200 22.57 15.20 12.29
N ASN A 201 23.25 14.60 13.28
CA ASN A 201 24.33 13.64 13.05
C ASN A 201 23.82 12.21 12.85
N ILE A 202 22.53 11.93 13.08
CA ILE A 202 21.96 10.59 13.13
C ILE A 202 20.98 10.39 11.98
N VAL A 203 21.22 9.37 11.17
CA VAL A 203 20.33 8.95 10.09
C VAL A 203 19.82 7.54 10.41
N GLY A 204 18.52 7.41 10.69
CA GLY A 204 17.88 6.11 10.98
C GLY A 204 17.90 5.17 9.77
N ALA A 205 18.16 3.89 10.02
CA ALA A 205 17.99 2.85 9.02
C ALA A 205 16.50 2.44 9.01
N ASN A 206 15.79 2.74 7.93
CA ASN A 206 14.36 2.47 7.81
C ASN A 206 14.04 0.99 7.48
N THR A 207 15.05 0.12 7.42
CA THR A 207 14.88 -1.29 7.11
C THR A 207 14.39 -2.04 8.34
N ASN A 208 13.36 -2.89 8.17
CA ASN A 208 12.87 -3.82 9.20
C ASN A 208 12.22 -3.20 10.45
N GLN A 209 11.88 -1.90 10.45
CA GLN A 209 11.10 -1.31 11.55
C GLN A 209 9.60 -1.71 11.47
N ILE A 210 9.06 -2.23 12.58
CA ILE A 210 7.64 -2.59 12.77
C ILE A 210 6.72 -1.35 12.72
N THR A 211 7.28 -0.15 12.85
CA THR A 211 6.57 1.13 12.70
C THR A 211 6.06 1.39 11.27
N SER A 212 6.38 0.53 10.29
CA SER A 212 5.88 0.66 8.91
C SER A 212 5.45 -0.62 8.17
N SER A 213 5.80 -1.84 8.59
CA SER A 213 5.42 -3.03 7.78
C SER A 213 5.67 -4.40 8.42
N PRO A 214 4.83 -4.89 9.35
CA PRO A 214 4.87 -6.31 9.72
C PRO A 214 3.86 -7.18 8.96
N ILE A 215 2.69 -6.66 8.56
CA ILE A 215 1.66 -7.50 7.90
C ILE A 215 2.06 -7.72 6.44
N SER A 216 2.84 -8.77 6.19
CA SER A 216 3.48 -9.02 4.90
C SER A 216 2.54 -9.57 3.81
N ILE A 217 1.30 -9.92 4.15
CA ILE A 217 0.37 -10.56 3.21
C ILE A 217 -0.98 -9.84 3.23
N GLY A 218 -1.46 -9.42 2.05
CA GLY A 218 -2.82 -8.92 1.84
C GLY A 218 -3.06 -7.49 2.32
N ARG A 219 -2.05 -6.79 2.84
CA ARG A 219 -2.16 -5.38 3.24
C ARG A 219 -2.13 -4.48 2.01
N LEU A 220 -3.00 -3.46 1.98
CA LEU A 220 -2.91 -2.37 0.99
C LEU A 220 -1.60 -1.59 1.21
N ILE A 221 -0.74 -1.58 0.21
CA ILE A 221 0.51 -0.81 0.14
C ILE A 221 0.19 0.63 -0.26
N THR A 222 -0.49 0.81 -1.39
CA THR A 222 -0.83 2.13 -1.93
C THR A 222 -1.94 2.04 -2.98
N THR A 223 -2.50 3.20 -3.35
CA THR A 223 -3.46 3.34 -4.44
C THR A 223 -2.93 4.32 -5.47
N ARG A 224 -2.78 3.89 -6.71
CA ARG A 224 -2.38 4.74 -7.83
C ARG A 224 -3.57 5.09 -8.70
N VAL A 225 -3.75 6.37 -8.99
CA VAL A 225 -4.88 6.88 -9.78
C VAL A 225 -4.35 7.58 -11.02
N PHE A 226 -4.81 7.13 -12.19
CA PHE A 226 -4.56 7.75 -13.48
C PHE A 226 -5.87 8.34 -14.00
N SER A 227 -6.00 9.66 -13.93
CA SER A 227 -7.23 10.39 -14.27
C SER A 227 -7.07 11.39 -15.42
N THR A 228 -5.84 11.59 -15.90
CA THR A 228 -5.57 12.46 -17.06
C THR A 228 -5.48 11.60 -18.32
N PRO A 229 -6.18 11.95 -19.42
CA PRO A 229 -6.07 11.24 -20.68
C PRO A 229 -4.62 11.14 -21.17
N GLY A 230 -4.23 9.95 -21.64
CA GLY A 230 -2.87 9.69 -22.07
C GLY A 230 -2.41 8.27 -21.82
N THR A 231 -1.12 8.04 -22.03
CA THR A 231 -0.46 6.75 -21.79
C THR A 231 0.61 6.92 -20.72
N PHE A 232 0.61 6.02 -19.75
CA PHE A 232 1.54 6.00 -18.62
C PHE A 232 2.18 4.62 -18.52
N THR A 233 3.32 4.53 -17.83
CA THR A 233 3.92 3.22 -17.49
C THR A 233 3.68 2.94 -16.01
N TYR A 234 3.20 1.74 -15.70
CA TYR A 234 2.94 1.31 -14.34
C TYR A 234 4.11 0.50 -13.77
N ASN A 235 4.78 1.08 -12.76
CA ASN A 235 5.90 0.48 -12.06
C ASN A 235 5.48 0.18 -10.62
N PRO A 236 5.14 -1.07 -10.25
CA PRO A 236 4.62 -1.41 -8.92
C PRO A 236 5.58 -0.99 -7.80
N SER A 237 5.04 -0.67 -6.63
CA SER A 237 5.87 -0.34 -5.47
C SER A 237 6.61 -1.59 -4.98
N PRO A 238 7.78 -1.44 -4.33
CA PRO A 238 8.48 -2.58 -3.74
C PRO A 238 7.56 -3.36 -2.79
N GLY A 239 7.51 -4.68 -2.97
CA GLY A 239 6.67 -5.57 -2.16
C GLY A 239 5.26 -5.83 -2.71
N THR A 240 4.84 -5.21 -3.82
CA THR A 240 3.53 -5.53 -4.42
C THR A 240 3.50 -6.96 -4.99
N ARG A 241 2.57 -7.79 -4.49
CA ARG A 241 2.35 -9.17 -4.97
C ARG A 241 0.96 -9.37 -5.59
N LEU A 242 0.05 -8.45 -5.36
CA LEU A 242 -1.32 -8.48 -5.87
C LEU A 242 -1.75 -7.05 -6.21
N VAL A 243 -2.45 -6.88 -7.34
CA VAL A 243 -3.12 -5.62 -7.65
C VAL A 243 -4.61 -5.83 -7.90
N ARG A 244 -5.43 -4.87 -7.43
CA ARG A 244 -6.82 -4.71 -7.87
C ARG A 244 -6.87 -3.54 -8.84
N ALA A 245 -7.11 -3.84 -10.10
CA ALA A 245 -7.21 -2.83 -11.15
C ALA A 245 -8.69 -2.56 -11.46
N LYS A 246 -9.06 -1.28 -11.51
CA LYS A 246 -10.38 -0.77 -11.89
C LYS A 246 -10.19 0.14 -13.11
N VAL A 247 -10.82 -0.20 -14.23
CA VAL A 247 -10.61 0.48 -15.52
C VAL A 247 -11.95 0.95 -16.05
N GLN A 248 -12.07 2.25 -16.31
CA GLN A 248 -13.26 2.89 -16.87
C GLN A 248 -12.90 3.61 -18.16
N GLY A 249 -13.57 3.21 -19.25
CA GLY A 249 -13.50 3.89 -20.53
C GLY A 249 -14.09 5.30 -20.41
N SER A 250 -13.63 6.22 -21.25
CA SER A 250 -14.16 7.58 -21.26
C SER A 250 -15.60 7.62 -21.80
N GLY A 251 -16.34 8.67 -21.43
CA GLY A 251 -17.68 8.90 -21.97
C GLY A 251 -17.64 9.60 -23.32
N ALA A 252 -18.69 9.42 -24.10
CA ALA A 252 -18.87 10.11 -25.37
C ALA A 252 -19.65 11.42 -25.22
N ALA A 253 -19.58 12.26 -26.25
CA ALA A 253 -20.34 13.50 -26.28
C ALA A 253 -21.80 13.27 -26.71
N GLY A 254 -22.68 14.13 -26.21
CA GLY A 254 -24.01 14.33 -26.77
C GLY A 254 -23.96 15.06 -28.10
N SER A 255 -25.02 14.93 -28.89
CA SER A 255 -25.10 15.49 -30.23
C SER A 255 -25.52 16.96 -30.15
N GLY A 256 -24.93 17.78 -31.01
CA GLY A 256 -25.40 19.12 -31.28
C GLY A 256 -26.69 19.12 -32.10
N THR A 257 -27.36 20.26 -32.12
CA THR A 257 -28.62 20.48 -32.84
C THR A 257 -28.46 21.61 -33.84
N VAL A 258 -29.06 21.46 -35.01
CA VAL A 258 -29.07 22.50 -36.06
C VAL A 258 -29.92 23.71 -35.65
N ALA A 259 -29.84 24.80 -36.42
CA ALA A 259 -30.71 25.95 -36.24
C ALA A 259 -32.15 25.63 -36.65
N CYS A 260 -33.12 26.28 -36.00
CA CYS A 260 -34.55 26.07 -36.24
C CYS A 260 -35.24 27.35 -36.70
N GLY A 261 -36.14 27.20 -37.68
CA GLY A 261 -37.13 28.23 -38.02
C GLY A 261 -38.30 28.29 -37.05
N ALA A 262 -39.31 29.11 -37.37
CA ALA A 262 -40.42 29.42 -36.48
C ALA A 262 -41.33 28.23 -36.12
N SER A 263 -41.35 27.16 -36.92
CA SER A 263 -42.20 25.96 -36.69
C SER A 263 -41.37 24.69 -36.59
N GLN A 264 -40.16 24.81 -36.04
CA GLN A 264 -39.15 23.76 -36.04
C GLN A 264 -38.51 23.58 -34.66
N VAL A 265 -38.24 22.34 -34.29
CA VAL A 265 -37.47 21.96 -33.07
C VAL A 265 -36.40 20.96 -33.45
N ALA A 266 -35.18 21.12 -32.95
CA ALA A 266 -34.11 20.14 -33.14
C ALA A 266 -33.70 19.55 -31.79
N LEU A 267 -33.54 18.23 -31.77
CA LEU A 267 -33.28 17.44 -30.57
C LEU A 267 -31.92 16.77 -30.66
N GLY A 268 -31.11 16.93 -29.61
CA GLY A 268 -29.91 16.15 -29.39
C GLY A 268 -30.18 14.98 -28.45
N GLY A 269 -29.57 13.84 -28.71
CA GLY A 269 -29.48 12.76 -27.72
C GLY A 269 -28.20 12.84 -26.91
N GLY A 270 -28.17 12.19 -25.76
CA GLY A 270 -26.96 12.08 -24.95
C GLY A 270 -25.98 11.06 -25.52
N GLY A 271 -24.68 11.27 -25.29
CA GLY A 271 -23.65 10.28 -25.58
C GLY A 271 -23.65 9.18 -24.52
N SER A 272 -23.21 7.96 -24.87
CA SER A 272 -23.12 6.88 -23.89
C SER A 272 -21.92 7.06 -22.96
N ALA A 273 -21.95 6.40 -21.80
CA ALA A 273 -20.77 6.23 -20.97
C ALA A 273 -19.79 5.23 -21.57
N GLY A 274 -18.55 5.25 -21.11
CA GLY A 274 -17.58 4.18 -21.35
C GLY A 274 -17.89 2.93 -20.50
N SER A 275 -17.35 1.79 -20.91
CA SER A 275 -17.46 0.52 -20.19
C SER A 275 -16.57 0.49 -18.94
N TYR A 276 -16.79 -0.52 -18.07
CA TYR A 276 -16.06 -0.70 -16.82
C TYR A 276 -15.59 -2.15 -16.66
N CYS A 277 -14.35 -2.36 -16.27
CA CYS A 277 -13.90 -3.67 -15.80
C CYS A 277 -13.06 -3.59 -14.53
N GLU A 278 -13.08 -4.68 -13.78
CA GLU A 278 -12.37 -4.83 -12.52
C GLU A 278 -11.77 -6.23 -12.38
N SER A 279 -10.52 -6.32 -11.94
CA SER A 279 -9.82 -7.59 -11.77
C SER A 279 -8.84 -7.58 -10.60
N TRP A 280 -8.68 -8.74 -9.97
CA TRP A 280 -7.50 -9.09 -9.16
C TRP A 280 -6.43 -9.71 -10.06
N ILE A 281 -5.18 -9.26 -9.96
CA ILE A 281 -4.07 -9.69 -10.82
C ILE A 281 -2.84 -9.97 -9.95
N THR A 282 -2.30 -11.19 -10.02
CA THR A 282 -1.19 -11.67 -9.19
C THR A 282 0.16 -11.69 -9.90
N SER A 283 0.20 -11.50 -11.22
CA SER A 283 1.43 -11.49 -12.01
C SER A 283 1.27 -10.74 -13.33
N GLY A 284 2.39 -10.47 -14.02
CA GLY A 284 2.39 -9.82 -15.34
C GLY A 284 1.99 -8.34 -15.34
N PHE A 285 1.82 -7.72 -14.18
CA PHE A 285 1.41 -6.32 -14.05
C PHE A 285 2.57 -5.32 -14.08
N SER A 286 3.81 -5.75 -13.85
CA SER A 286 4.96 -4.83 -13.79
C SER A 286 5.35 -4.30 -15.17
N GLY A 287 5.54 -2.98 -15.28
CA GLY A 287 5.96 -2.31 -16.51
C GLY A 287 4.86 -2.17 -17.57
N LEU A 288 3.60 -2.46 -17.23
CA LEU A 288 2.50 -2.36 -18.18
C LEU A 288 2.16 -0.91 -18.55
N SER A 289 1.72 -0.72 -19.78
CA SER A 289 1.13 0.53 -20.24
C SER A 289 -0.25 0.73 -19.63
N VAL A 290 -0.49 1.88 -19.00
CA VAL A 290 -1.82 2.32 -18.56
C VAL A 290 -2.33 3.35 -19.55
N VAL A 291 -3.48 3.09 -20.19
CA VAL A 291 -4.11 4.06 -21.10
C VAL A 291 -5.35 4.63 -20.43
N VAL A 292 -5.45 5.94 -20.38
CA VAL A 292 -6.65 6.67 -19.97
C VAL A 292 -7.28 7.30 -21.20
N GLY A 293 -8.52 6.88 -21.51
CA GLY A 293 -9.24 7.35 -22.69
C GLY A 293 -9.56 8.85 -22.63
N ALA A 294 -9.36 9.54 -23.75
CA ALA A 294 -9.78 10.93 -23.92
C ALA A 294 -11.30 11.04 -24.08
N PRO A 295 -11.95 12.07 -23.52
CA PRO A 295 -13.39 12.24 -23.61
C PRO A 295 -13.86 12.46 -25.04
N GLY A 296 -15.09 12.04 -25.33
CA GLY A 296 -15.78 12.45 -26.54
C GLY A 296 -16.02 13.96 -26.56
N VAL A 297 -15.75 14.60 -27.69
CA VAL A 297 -15.90 16.04 -27.89
C VAL A 297 -17.20 16.33 -28.64
N ALA A 298 -18.00 17.25 -28.11
CA ALA A 298 -19.23 17.69 -28.74
C ALA A 298 -18.94 18.59 -29.94
N VAL A 299 -19.82 18.52 -30.93
CA VAL A 299 -19.70 19.31 -32.17
C VAL A 299 -20.98 20.10 -32.37
N LEU A 300 -20.85 21.36 -32.78
CA LEU A 300 -21.98 22.25 -33.07
C LEU A 300 -22.82 21.68 -34.21
N GLY A 301 -24.12 21.44 -33.97
CA GLY A 301 -25.06 20.97 -34.99
C GLY A 301 -24.75 19.61 -35.61
N SER A 302 -23.87 18.81 -35.00
CA SER A 302 -23.42 17.53 -35.54
C SER A 302 -23.35 16.44 -34.46
N SER A 303 -23.09 15.20 -34.88
CA SER A 303 -22.98 14.05 -33.98
C SER A 303 -21.89 14.27 -32.93
N GLY A 304 -22.11 13.72 -31.73
CA GLY A 304 -21.11 13.75 -30.68
C GLY A 304 -19.91 12.87 -31.05
N GLY A 305 -18.71 13.26 -30.62
CA GLY A 305 -17.52 12.43 -30.72
C GLY A 305 -17.58 11.22 -29.78
N ASN A 306 -17.03 10.10 -30.21
CA ASN A 306 -16.83 8.91 -29.37
C ASN A 306 -15.78 9.17 -28.28
N GLY A 307 -15.91 8.47 -27.16
CA GLY A 307 -14.88 8.42 -26.13
C GLY A 307 -13.74 7.46 -26.50
N GLY A 308 -12.52 7.76 -26.06
CA GLY A 308 -11.39 6.85 -26.10
C GLY A 308 -11.50 5.72 -25.06
N SER A 309 -10.90 4.57 -25.37
CA SER A 309 -10.81 3.42 -24.46
C SER A 309 -9.77 3.64 -23.37
N SER A 310 -9.99 3.04 -22.20
CA SER A 310 -8.99 2.95 -21.13
C SER A 310 -8.54 1.50 -20.97
N SER A 311 -7.29 1.28 -20.56
CA SER A 311 -6.73 -0.07 -20.40
C SER A 311 -5.64 -0.16 -19.34
N PHE A 312 -5.43 -1.40 -18.86
CA PHE A 312 -4.29 -1.78 -18.04
C PHE A 312 -3.50 -2.87 -18.77
N GLY A 313 -2.48 -2.45 -19.51
CA GLY A 313 -1.73 -3.27 -20.46
C GLY A 313 -2.65 -3.96 -21.49
N GLY A 314 -2.28 -5.17 -21.87
CA GLY A 314 -3.16 -6.09 -22.60
C GLY A 314 -4.06 -6.93 -21.68
N LEU A 315 -4.03 -6.69 -20.37
CA LEU A 315 -4.76 -7.51 -19.39
C LEU A 315 -6.23 -7.10 -19.27
N MET A 316 -6.52 -5.80 -19.42
CA MET A 316 -7.87 -5.25 -19.24
C MET A 316 -8.14 -4.14 -20.24
N LEU A 317 -9.32 -4.15 -20.85
CA LEU A 317 -9.76 -3.12 -21.79
C LEU A 317 -11.21 -2.70 -21.47
N ALA A 318 -11.39 -1.39 -21.27
CA ALA A 318 -12.68 -0.76 -21.11
C ALA A 318 -12.94 0.19 -22.30
N PRO A 319 -13.78 -0.22 -23.28
CA PRO A 319 -14.13 0.61 -24.42
C PRO A 319 -14.71 1.98 -24.02
N GLY A 320 -14.35 3.04 -24.76
CA GLY A 320 -14.95 4.36 -24.61
C GLY A 320 -16.39 4.40 -25.15
N GLY A 321 -17.16 5.38 -24.70
CA GLY A 321 -18.55 5.56 -25.09
C GLY A 321 -18.74 5.86 -26.58
N ILE A 322 -19.96 5.68 -27.06
CA ILE A 322 -20.37 6.01 -28.43
C ILE A 322 -21.11 7.35 -28.41
N GLY A 323 -20.71 8.25 -29.30
CA GLY A 323 -21.35 9.56 -29.46
C GLY A 323 -22.75 9.42 -30.04
N SER A 324 -23.68 10.25 -29.58
CA SER A 324 -25.02 10.27 -30.16
C SER A 324 -25.02 10.83 -31.57
N THR A 325 -25.92 10.32 -32.39
CA THR A 325 -26.08 10.77 -33.78
C THR A 325 -26.93 12.04 -33.82
N ALA A 326 -26.46 13.07 -34.52
CA ALA A 326 -27.25 14.29 -34.69
C ALA A 326 -28.42 14.08 -35.65
N THR A 327 -29.48 14.84 -35.40
CA THR A 327 -30.60 15.01 -36.33
C THR A 327 -30.29 16.16 -37.27
N GLY A 328 -29.89 15.84 -38.51
CA GLY A 328 -29.47 16.85 -39.50
C GLY A 328 -30.61 17.75 -40.00
N THR A 329 -31.86 17.39 -39.73
CA THR A 329 -33.06 18.17 -40.09
C THR A 329 -33.93 18.40 -38.85
N PRO A 330 -34.40 19.63 -38.61
CA PRO A 330 -35.29 19.91 -37.49
C PRO A 330 -36.69 19.31 -37.72
N PHE A 331 -37.37 18.97 -36.63
CA PHE A 331 -38.70 18.37 -36.61
C PHE A 331 -39.79 19.44 -36.66
N THR A 332 -40.88 19.14 -37.37
CA THR A 332 -42.09 19.97 -37.44
C THR A 332 -43.30 19.31 -36.76
N GLY A 333 -43.07 18.25 -35.98
CA GLY A 333 -44.09 17.44 -35.31
C GLY A 333 -43.49 16.57 -34.20
N ILE A 334 -44.28 15.65 -33.65
CA ILE A 334 -43.85 14.73 -32.57
C ILE A 334 -42.71 13.83 -33.08
N ALA A 335 -41.63 13.74 -32.31
CA ALA A 335 -40.46 12.93 -32.67
C ALA A 335 -39.64 12.53 -31.43
N MET A 336 -38.86 11.46 -31.60
CA MET A 336 -37.81 11.04 -30.67
C MET A 336 -36.54 10.76 -31.46
N ALA A 337 -35.39 11.22 -30.98
CA ALA A 337 -34.16 11.04 -31.72
C ALA A 337 -32.88 11.12 -30.86
N GLY A 338 -31.77 10.66 -31.46
CA GLY A 338 -30.42 10.89 -30.98
C GLY A 338 -29.92 9.95 -29.88
N GLY A 339 -30.73 9.05 -29.32
CA GLY A 339 -30.25 8.10 -28.30
C GLY A 339 -29.25 7.11 -28.87
N VAL A 340 -28.40 6.56 -28.00
CA VAL A 340 -27.31 5.65 -28.40
C VAL A 340 -27.06 4.57 -27.36
N PHE A 341 -26.83 3.34 -27.82
CA PHE A 341 -26.45 2.24 -26.94
C PHE A 341 -25.05 2.48 -26.31
N GLY A 342 -24.81 1.84 -25.18
CA GLY A 342 -23.46 1.75 -24.60
C GLY A 342 -22.50 1.03 -25.54
N PRO A 343 -21.18 1.22 -25.37
CA PRO A 343 -20.17 0.62 -26.23
C PRO A 343 -20.07 -0.90 -26.01
N ALA A 344 -19.06 -1.54 -26.61
CA ALA A 344 -18.80 -2.96 -26.34
C ALA A 344 -18.55 -3.20 -24.84
N ILE A 345 -18.92 -4.38 -24.35
CA ILE A 345 -18.66 -4.79 -22.95
C ILE A 345 -17.14 -4.79 -22.73
N ALA A 346 -16.69 -4.35 -21.56
CA ALA A 346 -15.29 -4.44 -21.19
C ALA A 346 -14.77 -5.88 -21.19
N THR A 347 -13.45 -6.06 -21.25
CA THR A 347 -12.80 -7.38 -21.24
C THR A 347 -11.65 -7.40 -20.24
N GLY A 348 -11.27 -8.61 -19.83
CA GLY A 348 -10.14 -8.85 -18.92
C GLY A 348 -10.45 -8.70 -17.42
N GLY A 349 -11.66 -8.25 -17.06
CA GLY A 349 -12.13 -8.26 -15.68
C GLY A 349 -12.39 -9.68 -15.17
N THR A 350 -11.91 -10.02 -13.98
CA THR A 350 -12.30 -11.25 -13.26
C THR A 350 -13.43 -11.03 -12.26
N VAL A 351 -13.64 -9.78 -11.83
CA VAL A 351 -14.70 -9.40 -10.90
C VAL A 351 -15.91 -8.85 -11.66
N ILE A 352 -15.67 -7.89 -12.56
CA ILE A 352 -16.72 -7.24 -13.36
C ILE A 352 -16.24 -7.01 -14.79
N ASN A 353 -17.11 -7.28 -15.75
CA ASN A 353 -17.06 -6.74 -17.11
C ASN A 353 -18.41 -6.13 -17.44
N GLY A 354 -18.50 -4.81 -17.36
CA GLY A 354 -19.72 -4.03 -17.52
C GLY A 354 -19.74 -3.24 -18.83
N ARG A 355 -20.95 -3.00 -19.32
CA ARG A 355 -21.21 -2.04 -20.40
C ARG A 355 -21.46 -0.66 -19.80
N GLY A 356 -20.99 0.39 -20.46
CA GLY A 356 -21.37 1.77 -20.11
C GLY A 356 -22.88 2.00 -20.28
N GLY A 357 -23.44 2.90 -19.47
CA GLY A 357 -24.82 3.34 -19.60
C GLY A 357 -25.10 3.96 -20.97
N GLN A 358 -26.31 3.72 -21.49
CA GLN A 358 -26.78 4.26 -22.77
C GLN A 358 -26.98 5.77 -22.68
N GLY A 359 -26.80 6.47 -23.79
CA GLY A 359 -27.22 7.87 -23.92
C GLY A 359 -28.69 7.94 -24.30
N ASN A 360 -29.46 8.75 -23.59
CA ASN A 360 -30.91 8.81 -23.76
C ASN A 360 -31.31 9.59 -25.03
N THR A 361 -32.48 9.28 -25.57
CA THR A 361 -33.11 10.03 -26.67
C THR A 361 -33.67 11.37 -26.19
N GLY A 362 -33.60 12.40 -27.06
CA GLY A 362 -34.44 13.59 -26.94
C GLY A 362 -35.87 13.32 -27.42
N ILE A 363 -36.83 14.10 -26.93
CA ILE A 363 -38.26 13.95 -27.19
C ILE A 363 -38.88 15.33 -27.45
N VAL A 364 -39.71 15.43 -28.49
CA VAL A 364 -40.61 16.56 -28.73
C VAL A 364 -42.03 16.05 -28.82
N THR A 365 -42.96 16.67 -28.09
CA THR A 365 -44.37 16.28 -28.03
C THR A 365 -45.32 17.34 -28.59
N LEU A 366 -44.82 18.56 -28.83
CA LEU A 366 -45.57 19.64 -29.47
C LEU A 366 -44.63 20.56 -30.23
N VAL A 367 -44.98 20.90 -31.46
CA VAL A 367 -44.32 21.94 -32.26
C VAL A 367 -45.40 22.88 -32.80
N ILE A 368 -45.28 24.18 -32.50
CA ILE A 368 -46.14 25.24 -33.01
C ILE A 368 -45.29 26.43 -33.45
N SER A 369 -45.89 27.38 -34.17
CA SER A 369 -45.18 28.60 -34.54
C SER A 369 -44.77 29.38 -33.28
N ASN A 370 -43.45 29.63 -33.16
CA ASN A 370 -42.81 30.30 -32.02
C ASN A 370 -43.01 29.58 -30.66
N GLY A 371 -43.25 28.27 -30.66
CA GLY A 371 -43.40 27.49 -29.42
C GLY A 371 -43.30 25.97 -29.57
N GLY A 372 -43.23 25.25 -28.45
CA GLY A 372 -43.20 23.79 -28.46
C GLY A 372 -42.94 23.20 -27.07
N VAL A 373 -43.03 21.87 -26.99
CA VAL A 373 -42.69 21.11 -25.77
C VAL A 373 -41.64 20.06 -26.13
N ALA A 374 -40.44 20.23 -25.59
CA ALA A 374 -39.30 19.39 -25.92
C ALA A 374 -38.30 19.25 -24.76
N VAL A 375 -37.63 18.11 -24.72
CA VAL A 375 -36.49 17.82 -23.86
C VAL A 375 -35.41 17.11 -24.68
N SER A 376 -34.14 17.37 -24.40
CA SER A 376 -33.04 16.62 -25.03
C SER A 376 -32.61 15.44 -24.16
N GLY A 377 -31.86 14.52 -24.76
CA GLY A 377 -31.41 13.31 -24.08
C GLY A 377 -30.30 13.56 -23.07
N SER A 378 -30.36 12.93 -21.90
CA SER A 378 -29.25 12.91 -20.93
C SER A 378 -28.15 11.93 -21.37
N GLY A 379 -26.91 12.22 -20.98
CA GLY A 379 -25.77 11.33 -21.18
C GLY A 379 -25.86 10.05 -20.34
N GLY A 380 -25.15 9.02 -20.77
CA GLY A 380 -25.10 7.74 -20.06
C GLY A 380 -24.34 7.80 -18.75
N ALA A 381 -24.84 7.06 -17.74
CA ALA A 381 -24.18 6.91 -16.45
C ALA A 381 -22.99 5.94 -16.53
N SER A 382 -21.91 6.26 -15.82
CA SER A 382 -20.74 5.39 -15.63
C SER A 382 -20.81 4.68 -14.27
N ALA A 383 -19.81 3.85 -13.97
CA ALA A 383 -19.67 3.26 -12.63
C ALA A 383 -19.45 4.31 -11.52
N PHE A 384 -19.11 5.55 -11.88
CA PHE A 384 -18.76 6.63 -10.95
C PHE A 384 -19.85 7.68 -10.77
N GLY A 385 -20.90 7.67 -11.61
CA GLY A 385 -22.00 8.61 -11.47
C GLY A 385 -22.82 8.82 -12.74
N PRO A 386 -23.82 9.71 -12.70
CA PRO A 386 -24.68 10.01 -13.84
C PRO A 386 -23.92 10.68 -15.00
N GLY A 387 -24.54 10.66 -16.19
CA GLY A 387 -24.10 11.46 -17.33
C GLY A 387 -24.50 12.93 -17.19
N GLY A 388 -24.06 13.75 -18.14
CA GLY A 388 -24.50 15.13 -18.24
C GLY A 388 -25.98 15.21 -18.56
N ASP A 389 -26.68 16.15 -17.93
CA ASP A 389 -28.11 16.33 -18.14
C ASP A 389 -28.45 16.74 -19.58
N GLY A 390 -29.65 16.37 -20.02
CA GLY A 390 -30.28 17.00 -21.17
C GLY A 390 -30.83 18.39 -20.82
N ARG A 391 -31.24 19.14 -21.82
CA ARG A 391 -32.03 20.36 -21.68
C ARG A 391 -33.47 19.99 -21.37
N ILE A 392 -33.99 20.60 -20.30
CA ILE A 392 -35.37 20.48 -19.84
C ILE A 392 -36.10 21.83 -20.01
N ASN A 393 -37.40 21.84 -19.74
CA ASN A 393 -38.27 23.03 -19.77
C ASN A 393 -38.34 23.73 -21.14
N SER A 394 -38.21 22.97 -22.25
CA SER A 394 -38.35 23.50 -23.61
C SER A 394 -37.48 24.73 -23.86
N SER A 395 -36.22 24.68 -23.41
CA SER A 395 -35.29 25.80 -23.49
C SER A 395 -34.17 25.53 -24.49
N THR A 396 -33.94 26.47 -25.41
CA THR A 396 -32.79 26.40 -26.31
C THR A 396 -31.50 26.46 -25.50
N GLY A 397 -30.58 25.53 -25.74
CA GLY A 397 -29.27 25.57 -25.11
C GLY A 397 -28.39 24.35 -25.40
N PRO A 398 -27.10 24.43 -25.03
CA PRO A 398 -26.13 23.37 -25.27
C PRO A 398 -26.31 22.18 -24.33
N GLY A 399 -25.91 20.97 -24.72
CA GLY A 399 -25.95 19.84 -23.78
C GLY A 399 -25.03 20.05 -22.57
N PHE A 400 -25.36 19.47 -21.40
CA PHE A 400 -24.46 19.53 -20.25
C PHE A 400 -23.36 18.48 -20.38
N ALA A 401 -22.12 18.83 -20.03
CA ALA A 401 -21.01 17.90 -20.06
C ALA A 401 -21.13 16.81 -18.98
N GLY A 402 -20.62 15.62 -19.28
CA GLY A 402 -20.40 14.59 -18.26
C GLY A 402 -19.33 15.05 -17.26
N THR A 403 -19.62 14.95 -15.97
CA THR A 403 -18.71 15.41 -14.90
C THR A 403 -18.05 14.26 -14.12
N PHE A 404 -18.60 13.05 -14.21
CA PHE A 404 -18.09 11.87 -13.52
C PHE A 404 -17.22 11.04 -14.46
N PRO A 405 -16.11 10.44 -14.00
CA PRO A 405 -15.22 9.67 -14.88
C PRO A 405 -15.96 8.66 -15.75
N GLY A 406 -15.72 8.74 -17.05
CA GLY A 406 -16.35 7.90 -18.05
C GLY A 406 -17.82 8.16 -18.37
N SER A 407 -18.46 9.16 -17.78
CA SER A 407 -19.88 9.45 -18.03
C SER A 407 -20.08 10.23 -19.34
N GLY A 408 -21.20 9.96 -20.02
CA GLY A 408 -21.53 10.59 -21.29
C GLY A 408 -22.04 12.02 -21.14
N GLY A 409 -21.91 12.84 -22.17
CA GLY A 409 -22.48 14.20 -22.22
C GLY A 409 -23.94 14.21 -22.66
N GLY A 410 -24.72 15.19 -22.20
CA GLY A 410 -26.11 15.38 -22.61
C GLY A 410 -26.24 15.97 -24.02
N GLY A 411 -27.38 15.75 -24.66
CA GLY A 411 -27.72 16.34 -25.96
C GLY A 411 -28.16 17.79 -25.84
N SER A 412 -28.04 18.56 -26.92
CA SER A 412 -28.55 19.95 -26.96
C SER A 412 -30.03 20.02 -27.37
N LEU A 413 -30.63 21.20 -27.23
CA LEU A 413 -31.99 21.48 -27.66
C LEU A 413 -32.03 22.82 -28.40
N THR A 414 -32.64 22.86 -29.58
CA THR A 414 -32.94 24.11 -30.30
C THR A 414 -34.44 24.25 -30.48
N MET A 415 -35.05 25.23 -29.79
CA MET A 415 -36.46 25.60 -29.94
C MET A 415 -36.67 26.51 -31.17
N PRO A 416 -37.93 26.83 -31.55
CA PRO A 416 -38.19 27.67 -32.71
C PRO A 416 -37.43 29.00 -32.69
N ASN A 417 -36.90 29.39 -33.85
CA ASN A 417 -36.05 30.57 -34.05
C ASN A 417 -34.69 30.52 -33.30
N GLY A 418 -34.31 29.36 -32.76
CA GLY A 418 -33.03 29.17 -32.08
C GLY A 418 -31.88 28.93 -33.06
N ALA A 419 -30.69 29.44 -32.72
CA ALA A 419 -29.45 29.10 -33.40
C ALA A 419 -29.01 27.67 -33.07
N ALA A 420 -28.14 27.09 -33.91
CA ALA A 420 -27.54 25.78 -33.66
C ALA A 420 -26.88 25.73 -32.29
N GLN A 421 -26.97 24.57 -31.63
CA GLN A 421 -26.42 24.34 -30.29
C GLN A 421 -25.40 23.20 -30.31
N ILE A 422 -24.44 23.28 -29.39
CA ILE A 422 -23.43 22.25 -29.18
C ILE A 422 -23.91 21.25 -28.12
N GLY A 423 -23.65 19.96 -28.30
CA GLY A 423 -23.90 18.97 -27.25
C GLY A 423 -22.97 19.13 -26.03
N GLY A 424 -23.13 18.28 -25.04
CA GLY A 424 -22.21 18.18 -23.91
C GLY A 424 -21.05 17.25 -24.22
N ASN A 425 -19.83 17.62 -23.82
CA ASN A 425 -18.68 16.72 -23.88
C ASN A 425 -18.88 15.51 -22.95
N GLY A 426 -18.28 14.38 -23.28
CA GLY A 426 -18.13 13.28 -22.32
C GLY A 426 -17.05 13.58 -21.28
N ALA A 427 -16.97 12.75 -20.24
CA ALA A 427 -15.91 12.81 -19.23
C ALA A 427 -14.74 11.88 -19.60
N PRO A 428 -13.49 12.23 -19.21
CA PRO A 428 -12.33 11.36 -19.42
C PRO A 428 -12.49 10.02 -18.69
N GLY A 429 -11.75 9.00 -19.15
CA GLY A 429 -11.66 7.72 -18.46
C GLY A 429 -10.90 7.83 -17.13
N ILE A 430 -10.80 6.72 -16.41
CA ILE A 430 -9.97 6.62 -15.20
C ILE A 430 -9.45 5.18 -15.03
N VAL A 431 -8.23 5.05 -14.53
CA VAL A 431 -7.66 3.77 -14.10
C VAL A 431 -7.18 3.90 -12.66
N ILE A 432 -7.63 3.01 -11.79
CA ILE A 432 -7.26 2.95 -10.37
C ILE A 432 -6.61 1.60 -10.10
N ILE A 433 -5.44 1.60 -9.48
CA ILE A 433 -4.68 0.40 -9.13
C ILE A 433 -4.42 0.43 -7.63
N GLU A 434 -5.03 -0.51 -6.91
CA GLU A 434 -4.76 -0.75 -5.50
C GLU A 434 -3.68 -1.85 -5.40
N GLU A 435 -2.54 -1.54 -4.78
CA GLU A 435 -1.39 -2.43 -4.64
C GLU A 435 -1.38 -3.12 -3.28
N TYR A 436 -1.18 -4.43 -3.24
CA TYR A 436 -1.20 -5.22 -2.01
C TYR A 436 0.09 -6.03 -1.84
N ALA A 437 0.50 -6.20 -0.58
CA ALA A 437 1.66 -6.99 -0.15
C ALA A 437 1.45 -8.51 -0.28
#